data_AF-A0A967W020-F1
#
_entry.id   AF-A0A967W020-F1
#
_cell.length_a   1.000
_cell.length_b   1.000
_cell.length_c   1.000
_cell.angle_alpha   90.00
_cell.angle_beta   90.00
_cell.angle_gamma   90.00
#
_symmetry.space_group_name_H-M   'P 1'
#
loop_
_entity.id
_entity.type
_entity.pdbx_description
1 polymer ?
#
loop_
_entity_poly.entity_id
_entity_poly.type
_entity_poly.pdbx_seq_one_letter_code
_entity_poly.pdbx_strand_id
1 'polypeptide(L)'
;MDMGNVAQIMLIGNFLSHADRQIDQIRRRVLEGETISHHEKVFSIFEEHTEWISKGKAGVPQELGLSVCILEDQYGFILHHHVMEKQKDVDIAV
;
A
#
# COMPACT_ATOMS: atom_id res chain seq x y z
N MET A 1 20.37 13.86 -23.21
CA MET A 1 20.06 13.72 -21.78
C MET A 1 20.18 12.24 -21.46
N ASP A 2 21.04 11.86 -20.52
CA ASP A 2 21.21 10.47 -20.13
C ASP A 2 19.89 9.91 -19.55
N MET A 3 19.50 8.69 -19.93
CA MET A 3 18.27 8.05 -19.49
C MET A 3 18.27 7.83 -17.97
N GLY A 4 19.44 7.59 -17.37
CA GLY A 4 19.59 7.49 -15.92
C GLY A 4 19.24 8.79 -15.19
N ASN A 5 19.62 9.94 -15.76
CA ASN A 5 19.32 11.26 -15.20
C ASN A 5 17.81 11.57 -15.28
N VAL A 6 17.14 11.18 -16.37
CA VAL A 6 15.67 11.35 -16.50
C VAL A 6 14.91 10.53 -15.47
N ALA A 7 15.29 9.26 -15.26
CA ALA A 7 14.65 8.40 -14.27
C ALA A 7 14.80 8.94 -12.84
N GLN A 8 15.98 9.47 -12.49
CA GLN A 8 16.22 10.10 -11.19
C GLN A 8 15.37 11.35 -10.99
N ILE A 9 15.28 12.22 -12.00
CA ILE A 9 14.44 13.42 -11.94
C ILE A 9 12.96 13.05 -11.73
N MET A 10 12.47 12.03 -12.45
CA MET A 10 11.09 11.54 -12.27
C MET A 10 10.85 11.00 -10.86
N LEU A 11 11.79 10.23 -10.33
CA LEU A 11 11.70 9.67 -8.98
C LEU A 11 11.66 10.78 -7.90
N ILE A 12 12.52 11.78 -8.01
CA ILE A 12 12.51 12.95 -7.12
C ILE A 12 11.17 13.69 -7.22
N GLY A 13 10.66 13.88 -8.44
CA GLY A 13 9.34 14.47 -8.66
C GLY A 13 8.22 13.70 -7.97
N ASN A 14 8.26 12.37 -7.98
CA ASN A 14 7.28 11.53 -7.28
C ASN A 14 7.34 11.73 -5.76
N PHE A 15 8.54 11.75 -5.18
CA PHE A 15 8.70 12.00 -3.74
C PHE A 15 8.25 13.39 -3.32
N LEU A 16 8.45 14.42 -4.16
CA LEU A 16 7.92 15.75 -3.91
C LEU A 16 6.38 15.75 -3.90
N SER A 17 5.73 15.06 -4.83
CA SER A 17 4.27 14.88 -4.84
C SER A 17 3.76 14.21 -3.55
N HIS A 18 4.48 13.20 -3.05
CA HIS A 18 4.15 12.59 -1.75
C HIS A 18 4.30 13.56 -0.58
N ALA A 19 5.33 14.41 -0.58
CA ALA A 19 5.51 15.43 0.44
C ALA A 19 4.35 16.44 0.43
N ASP A 20 3.95 16.92 -0.75
CA ASP A 20 2.82 17.83 -0.92
C ASP A 20 1.51 17.23 -0.39
N ARG A 21 1.22 15.96 -0.75
CA ARG A 21 0.06 15.22 -0.22
C ARG A 21 0.08 15.13 1.29
N GLN A 22 1.23 14.83 1.89
CA GLN A 22 1.35 14.69 3.34
C GLN A 22 1.14 16.02 4.06
N ILE A 23 1.67 17.12 3.52
CA ILE A 23 1.46 18.48 4.04
C ILE A 23 -0.02 18.83 4.01
N ASP A 24 -0.69 18.60 2.89
CA ASP A 24 -2.13 18.85 2.73
C ASP A 24 -2.96 18.07 3.76
N GLN A 25 -2.72 16.75 3.86
CA GLN A 25 -3.45 15.89 4.79
C GLN A 25 -3.23 16.27 6.25
N ILE A 26 -2.00 16.66 6.63
CA ILE A 26 -1.70 17.12 7.99
C ILE A 26 -2.44 18.44 8.27
N ARG A 27 -2.40 19.38 7.33
CA ARG A 27 -3.10 20.67 7.47
C ARG A 27 -4.60 20.46 7.67
N ARG A 28 -5.26 19.73 6.76
CA ARG A 28 -6.68 19.41 6.81
C ARG A 28 -7.06 18.70 8.11
N ARG A 29 -6.25 17.72 8.54
CA ARG A 29 -6.51 16.96 9.78
C ARG A 29 -6.31 17.78 11.05
N VAL A 30 -5.18 18.49 11.17
CA VAL A 30 -4.74 19.09 12.43
C VAL A 30 -5.27 20.50 12.60
N LEU A 31 -5.27 21.31 11.54
CA LEU A 31 -5.70 22.71 11.61
C LEU A 31 -7.18 22.88 11.31
N GLU A 32 -7.72 22.08 10.38
CA GLU A 32 -9.10 22.21 9.90
C GLU A 32 -10.04 21.17 10.55
N GLY A 33 -9.50 20.22 11.32
CA GLY A 33 -10.27 19.21 12.05
C GLY A 33 -10.90 18.13 11.16
N GLU A 34 -10.48 18.03 9.91
CA GLU A 34 -11.05 17.09 8.94
C GLU A 34 -10.64 15.63 9.23
N THR A 35 -11.55 14.70 8.96
CA THR A 35 -11.23 13.27 8.93
C THR A 35 -10.85 12.85 7.52
N ILE A 36 -9.54 12.68 7.28
CA ILE A 36 -9.02 12.22 5.98
C ILE A 36 -9.49 10.79 5.67
N SER A 37 -10.09 10.62 4.49
CA SER A 37 -10.60 9.32 4.05
C SER A 37 -9.47 8.31 3.86
N HIS A 38 -9.76 7.02 4.04
CA HIS A 38 -8.73 5.97 3.97
C HIS A 38 -8.10 5.86 2.57
N HIS A 39 -8.90 6.01 1.52
CA HIS A 39 -8.45 5.91 0.13
C HIS A 39 -7.55 7.07 -0.33
N GLU A 40 -7.52 8.19 0.43
CA GLU A 40 -6.61 9.31 0.17
C GLU A 40 -5.21 9.04 0.73
N LYS A 41 -5.07 8.10 1.66
CA LYS A 41 -3.82 7.83 2.37
C LYS A 41 -2.94 6.90 1.55
N VAL A 42 -1.64 7.11 1.67
CA VAL A 42 -0.61 6.17 1.22
C VAL A 42 0.19 5.73 2.43
N PHE A 43 0.42 4.42 2.51
CA PHE A 43 1.04 3.80 3.67
C PHE A 43 2.55 3.60 3.51
N SER A 44 3.06 3.63 2.27
CA SER A 44 4.49 3.65 1.98
C SER A 44 4.75 4.52 0.74
N ILE A 45 5.66 5.50 0.87
CA ILE A 45 6.10 6.34 -0.25
C ILE A 45 7.12 5.62 -1.16
N PHE A 46 7.62 4.47 -0.73
CA PHE A 46 8.53 3.62 -1.50
C PHE A 46 7.77 2.51 -2.23
N GLU A 47 6.60 2.13 -1.70
CA GLU A 47 5.75 1.05 -2.20
C GLU A 47 4.28 1.51 -2.13
N GLU A 48 3.85 2.35 -3.08
CA GLU A 48 2.54 3.02 -3.06
C GLU A 48 1.34 2.06 -3.05
N HIS A 49 1.55 0.82 -3.49
CA HIS A 49 0.56 -0.26 -3.46
C HIS A 49 0.40 -0.90 -2.07
N THR A 50 1.18 -0.48 -1.07
CA THR A 50 1.06 -0.97 0.31
C THR A 50 -0.34 -0.69 0.83
N GLU A 51 -1.01 -1.72 1.31
CA GLU A 51 -2.35 -1.61 1.88
C GLU A 51 -2.33 -1.75 3.41
N TRP A 52 -3.39 -1.25 4.03
CA TRP A 52 -3.64 -1.40 5.45
C TRP A 52 -4.49 -2.65 5.71
N ILE A 53 -3.87 -3.70 6.23
CA ILE A 53 -4.48 -5.02 6.38
C ILE A 53 -4.97 -5.18 7.83
N SER A 54 -6.29 -5.34 7.99
CA SER A 54 -6.93 -5.55 9.28
C SER A 54 -7.37 -7.00 9.45
N LYS A 55 -6.58 -7.83 10.14
CA LYS A 55 -6.85 -9.27 10.32
C LYS A 55 -7.84 -9.62 11.43
N GLY A 56 -8.38 -8.65 12.16
CA GLY A 56 -9.44 -8.85 13.16
C GLY A 56 -9.09 -9.74 14.37
N LYS A 57 -7.86 -10.24 14.48
CA LYS A 57 -7.41 -11.08 15.60
C LYS A 57 -7.11 -10.20 16.81
N ALA A 58 -7.64 -10.57 17.97
CA ALA A 58 -7.39 -9.87 19.22
C ALA A 58 -5.87 -9.80 19.50
N GLY A 59 -5.34 -8.59 19.64
CA GLY A 59 -3.94 -8.34 20.00
C GLY A 59 -2.96 -8.20 18.84
N VAL A 60 -3.37 -8.35 17.58
CA VAL A 60 -2.49 -8.11 16.42
C VAL A 60 -2.68 -6.67 15.92
N PRO A 61 -1.67 -5.79 15.99
CA PRO A 61 -1.73 -4.47 15.35
C PRO A 61 -1.90 -4.63 13.84
N GLN A 62 -2.49 -3.64 13.20
CA GLN A 62 -2.74 -3.68 11.77
C GLN A 62 -1.42 -3.86 10.99
N GLU A 63 -1.47 -4.67 9.94
CA GLU A 63 -0.31 -4.96 9.11
C GLU A 63 -0.28 -4.01 7.91
N LEU A 64 0.93 -3.67 7.45
CA LEU A 64 1.16 -2.90 6.23
C LEU A 64 1.80 -3.80 5.19
N GLY A 65 1.22 -3.87 4.01
CA GLY A 65 1.78 -4.62 2.89
C GLY A 65 0.73 -4.95 1.84
N LEU A 66 1.08 -5.83 0.92
CA LEU A 66 0.16 -6.36 -0.09
C LEU A 66 -0.02 -7.86 0.16
N SER A 67 -1.28 -8.30 0.27
CA SER A 67 -1.57 -9.72 0.51
C SER A 67 -1.34 -10.53 -0.75
N VAL A 68 -0.80 -11.75 -0.59
CA VAL A 68 -0.58 -12.69 -1.69
C VAL A 68 -1.13 -14.05 -1.27
N CYS A 69 -2.01 -14.59 -2.10
CA CYS A 69 -2.49 -15.95 -1.96
C CYS A 69 -1.53 -16.89 -2.69
N ILE A 70 -1.09 -17.96 -2.01
CA ILE A 70 -0.23 -19.00 -2.57
C ILE A 70 -0.98 -20.32 -2.44
N LEU A 71 -1.09 -21.06 -3.54
CA LEU A 71 -1.62 -22.41 -3.55
C LEU A 71 -0.46 -23.39 -3.71
N GLU A 72 -0.38 -24.33 -2.79
CA GLU A 72 0.66 -25.35 -2.74
C GLU A 72 0.04 -26.75 -2.90
N ASP A 73 0.83 -27.69 -3.42
CA ASP A 73 0.49 -29.11 -3.36
C ASP A 73 0.87 -29.73 -2.01
N GLN A 74 0.56 -31.03 -1.85
CA GLN A 74 0.89 -31.80 -0.63
C GLN A 74 2.40 -31.93 -0.34
N TYR A 75 3.27 -31.61 -1.29
CA TYR A 75 4.73 -31.66 -1.16
C TYR A 75 5.34 -30.25 -1.00
N GLY A 76 4.52 -29.19 -0.94
CA GLY A 76 4.96 -27.80 -0.78
C GLY A 76 5.40 -27.13 -2.09
N PHE A 77 5.05 -27.68 -3.25
CA PHE A 77 5.28 -27.00 -4.53
C PHE A 77 4.20 -25.94 -4.77
N ILE A 78 4.64 -24.72 -5.10
CA ILE A 78 3.74 -23.63 -5.49
C ILE A 78 3.12 -23.95 -6.85
N LEU A 79 1.81 -24.19 -6.87
CA LEU A 79 1.03 -24.45 -8.09
C LEU A 79 0.45 -23.16 -8.67
N HIS A 80 0.11 -22.19 -7.81
CA HIS A 80 -0.48 -20.92 -8.22
C HIS A 80 -0.16 -19.81 -7.21
N HIS A 81 -0.14 -18.56 -7.67
CA HIS A 81 -0.06 -17.39 -6.82
C HIS A 81 -1.03 -16.31 -7.32
N HIS A 82 -1.56 -15.49 -6.41
CA HIS A 82 -2.45 -14.40 -6.74
C HIS A 82 -2.18 -13.19 -5.84
N VAL A 83 -1.86 -12.05 -6.44
CA VAL A 83 -1.62 -10.81 -5.72
C VAL A 83 -2.97 -10.12 -5.47
N MET A 84 -3.28 -9.89 -4.19
CA MET A 84 -4.61 -9.50 -3.75
C MET A 84 -4.75 -7.97 -3.62
N GLU A 85 -4.46 -7.23 -4.70
CA GLU A 85 -4.66 -5.78 -4.72
C GLU A 85 -6.13 -5.43 -4.53
N LYS A 86 -6.43 -4.68 -3.46
CA LYS A 86 -7.77 -4.24 -3.07
C LYS A 86 -8.76 -5.38 -2.88
N GLN A 87 -8.26 -6.56 -2.52
CA GLN A 87 -9.03 -7.78 -2.32
C GLN A 87 -8.81 -8.32 -0.91
N LYS A 88 -9.82 -9.01 -0.37
CA LYS A 88 -9.75 -9.67 0.93
C LYS A 88 -9.85 -11.17 0.77
N ASP A 89 -9.43 -11.91 1.81
CA ASP A 89 -9.51 -13.37 1.83
C ASP A 89 -10.90 -13.90 1.47
N VAL A 90 -11.97 -13.23 1.93
CA VAL A 90 -13.37 -13.61 1.64
C VAL A 90 -13.75 -13.49 0.16
N ASP A 91 -13.03 -12.67 -0.61
CA ASP A 91 -13.29 -12.48 -2.04
C ASP A 91 -12.63 -13.58 -2.89
N ILE A 92 -11.62 -14.26 -2.34
CA ILE A 92 -10.77 -15.23 -3.05
C ILE A 92 -11.01 -16.67 -2.56
N ALA A 93 -11.39 -16.85 -1.29
CA ALA A 93 -11.68 -18.16 -0.74
C ALA A 93 -12.93 -18.78 -1.40
N VAL A 94 -12.75 -19.91 -2.09
CA VAL A 94 -13.80 -20.75 -2.68
C VAL A 94 -14.03 -21.98 -1.81
#